data_AF-A0A7Z0QEC5-F1
#
_entry.id   AF-A0A7Z0QEC5-F1
#
_cell.length_a   1.000
_cell.length_b   1.000
_cell.length_c   1.000
_cell.angle_alpha   90.00
_cell.angle_beta   90.00
_cell.angle_gamma   90.00
#
_symmetry.space_group_name_H-M   'P 1'
#
loop_
_entity.id
_entity.type
_entity.pdbx_description
1 polymer ?
#
loop_
_entity_poly.entity_id
_entity_poly.type
_entity_poly.pdbx_seq_one_letter_code
_entity_poly.pdbx_strand_id
1 'polypeptide(L)'
;MLVITIDLVPGGFAPMRRTIATMNISNISDLAEISDYLIEANETSNPLAGTPPRTVRCVIHGHARAQSVWALLVKASEEIMKTDSIEP
;
A
#
# COMPACT_ATOMS: atom_id res chain seq x y z
N MET A 1 9.33 -6.80 -6.38
CA MET A 1 9.10 -5.42 -5.91
C MET A 1 7.95 -4.85 -6.71
N LEU A 2 6.87 -4.42 -6.04
CA LEU A 2 5.70 -3.78 -6.66
C LEU A 2 5.58 -2.36 -6.11
N VAL A 3 5.21 -1.42 -6.96
CA VAL A 3 4.98 -0.01 -6.61
C VAL A 3 3.56 0.34 -7.03
N ILE A 4 2.79 0.85 -6.08
CA ILE A 4 1.40 1.26 -6.27
C ILE A 4 1.31 2.77 -6.00
N THR A 5 0.66 3.48 -6.91
CA THR A 5 0.38 4.91 -6.79
C THR A 5 -1.11 5.13 -6.98
N ILE A 6 -1.74 5.82 -6.04
CA ILE A 6 -3.16 6.15 -6.09
C ILE A 6 -3.27 7.63 -6.39
N ASP A 7 -3.66 7.94 -7.62
CA ASP A 7 -3.89 9.30 -8.10
C ASP A 7 -5.39 9.62 -8.10
N LEU A 8 -5.76 10.72 -7.46
CA LEU A 8 -7.09 11.32 -7.60
C LEU A 8 -7.09 12.25 -8.81
N VAL A 9 -8.01 12.03 -9.75
CA VAL A 9 -8.24 12.93 -10.90
C VAL A 9 -9.67 13.48 -10.82
N PRO A 10 -9.89 14.67 -10.21
CA PRO A 10 -11.22 15.22 -10.00
C PRO A 10 -11.99 15.42 -11.30
N GLY A 11 -13.14 14.75 -11.44
CA GLY A 11 -13.98 14.84 -12.65
C GLY A 11 -13.26 14.45 -13.95
N GLY A 12 -12.16 13.69 -13.88
CA GLY A 12 -11.32 13.38 -15.04
C GLY A 12 -10.44 14.55 -15.53
N PHE A 13 -10.44 15.70 -14.85
CA PHE A 13 -9.62 16.85 -15.21
C PHE A 13 -8.16 16.63 -14.80
N ALA A 14 -7.36 16.11 -15.74
CA ALA A 14 -5.97 15.72 -15.55
C ALA A 14 -5.07 16.78 -14.88
N PRO A 15 -5.21 18.11 -15.13
CA PRO A 15 -4.40 19.12 -14.46
C PRO A 15 -4.60 19.21 -12.95
N MET A 16 -5.72 18.72 -12.42
CA MET A 16 -5.98 18.64 -10.97
C MET A 16 -5.57 17.30 -10.36
N ARG A 17 -4.88 16.44 -11.12
CA ARG A 17 -4.37 15.17 -10.62
C ARG A 17 -3.45 15.41 -9.42
N ARG A 18 -3.65 14.62 -8.36
CA ARG A 18 -2.71 14.53 -7.24
C ARG A 18 -2.63 13.11 -6.73
N THR A 19 -1.43 12.69 -6.34
CA THR A 19 -1.23 11.44 -5.63
C THR A 19 -1.75 11.59 -4.20
N ILE A 20 -2.64 10.70 -3.79
CA ILE A 20 -3.22 10.69 -2.44
C ILE A 20 -2.70 9.53 -1.59
N ALA A 21 -2.11 8.50 -2.22
CA ALA A 21 -1.45 7.42 -1.51
C ALA A 21 -0.41 6.71 -2.40
N THR A 22 0.57 6.09 -1.74
CA THR A 22 1.59 5.24 -2.36
C THR A 22 1.79 3.98 -1.52
N MET A 23 2.17 2.88 -2.15
CA MET A 23 2.55 1.65 -1.46
C MET A 23 3.70 0.95 -2.21
N ASN A 24 4.73 0.57 -1.47
CA ASN A 24 5.80 -0.30 -1.92
C ASN A 24 5.64 -1.68 -1.28
N ILE A 25 5.71 -2.72 -2.10
CA ILE A 25 5.66 -4.13 -1.67
C ILE A 25 6.97 -4.80 -2.10
N SER A 26 7.84 -5.05 -1.12
CA SER A 26 9.17 -5.60 -1.31
C SER A 26 9.21 -7.04 -0.83
N ASN A 27 9.67 -7.97 -1.66
CA ASN A 27 9.92 -9.33 -1.22
C ASN A 27 11.18 -9.31 -0.33
N ILE A 28 11.08 -9.85 0.88
CA ILE A 28 12.18 -9.89 1.87
C ILE A 28 12.68 -11.32 2.15
N SER A 29 12.23 -12.27 1.35
CA SER A 29 12.64 -13.67 1.38
C SER A 29 13.43 -14.04 0.13
N ASP A 30 14.16 -15.17 0.16
CA ASP A 30 15.02 -15.63 -0.94
C ASP A 30 14.22 -16.21 -2.14
N LEU A 31 13.25 -15.44 -2.63
CA LEU A 31 12.48 -15.72 -3.84
C LEU A 31 11.78 -17.10 -3.86
N ALA A 32 11.61 -17.74 -2.71
CA ALA A 32 10.93 -19.02 -2.58
C ALA A 32 9.47 -18.95 -3.08
N GLU A 33 8.88 -20.09 -3.44
CA GLU A 33 7.48 -20.17 -3.90
C GLU A 33 6.50 -19.53 -2.90
N ILE A 34 6.83 -19.60 -1.61
CA ILE A 34 6.17 -18.91 -0.53
C ILE A 34 7.14 -17.84 -0.01
N SER A 35 6.70 -16.59 0.01
CA SER A 35 7.55 -15.45 0.33
C SER A 35 6.92 -14.51 1.34
N ASP A 36 7.78 -13.84 2.09
CA ASP A 36 7.41 -12.74 2.97
C ASP A 36 7.60 -11.41 2.27
N TYR A 37 6.71 -10.46 2.55
CA TYR A 37 6.67 -9.16 1.89
C TYR A 37 6.62 -8.03 2.91
N LEU A 38 7.57 -7.11 2.81
CA LEU A 38 7.53 -5.83 3.50
C LEU A 38 6.64 -4.85 2.73
N ILE A 39 5.71 -4.23 3.44
CA ILE A 39 4.80 -3.20 2.92
C ILE A 39 5.18 -1.87 3.55
N GLU A 40 5.35 -0.86 2.72
CA GLU A 40 5.54 0.53 3.13
C GLU A 40 4.49 1.37 2.40
N ALA A 41 3.54 1.93 3.14
CA ALA A 41 2.45 2.71 2.59
C ALA A 41 2.44 4.12 3.17
N ASN A 42 2.12 5.10 2.31
CA ASN A 42 1.89 6.49 2.71
C ASN A 42 0.54 6.93 2.17
N GLU A 43 -0.24 7.60 3.01
CA GLU A 43 -1.51 8.23 2.65
C GLU A 43 -1.46 9.71 3.05
N THR A 44 -1.86 10.58 2.13
CA THR A 44 -1.98 12.02 2.40
C THR A 44 -3.19 12.31 3.29
N SER A 45 -3.28 13.50 3.86
CA SER A 45 -4.49 13.88 4.60
C SER A 45 -5.74 13.78 3.74
N ASN A 46 -6.82 13.27 4.31
CA ASN A 46 -8.13 13.25 3.68
C ASN A 46 -9.12 14.09 4.51
N PRO A 47 -9.31 15.38 4.15
CA PRO A 47 -10.25 16.26 4.84
C PRO A 47 -11.71 15.77 4.82
N LEU A 48 -12.11 14.98 3.83
CA LEU A 48 -13.47 14.45 3.72
C LEU A 48 -13.73 13.33 4.72
N ALA A 49 -12.71 12.52 5.01
CA ALA A 49 -12.77 11.46 6.01
C ALA A 49 -12.29 11.92 7.40
N GLY A 50 -11.75 13.15 7.51
CA GLY A 50 -11.15 13.66 8.73
C GLY A 50 -9.87 12.95 9.14
N THR A 51 -9.17 12.28 8.21
CA THR A 51 -7.96 11.51 8.53
C THR A 51 -6.68 12.34 8.30
N PRO A 52 -5.74 12.33 9.27
CA PRO A 52 -4.44 12.96 9.09
C PRO A 52 -3.59 12.18 8.06
N PRO A 53 -2.49 12.76 7.55
CA PRO A 53 -1.55 11.98 6.76
C PRO A 53 -0.98 10.84 7.62
N ARG A 54 -0.71 9.71 6.98
CA ARG A 54 -0.30 8.49 7.69
C ARG A 54 0.75 7.72 6.90
N THR A 55 1.77 7.27 7.61
CA THR A 55 2.76 6.31 7.12
C THR A 55 2.63 5.00 7.88
N VAL A 56 2.69 3.88 7.16
CA VAL A 56 2.48 2.53 7.68
C VAL A 56 3.56 1.62 7.17
N ARG A 57 4.05 0.75 8.06
CA ARG A 57 4.96 -0.33 7.71
C ARG A 57 4.50 -1.62 8.36
N CYS A 58 4.32 -2.67 7.57
CA CYS A 58 3.93 -3.99 8.05
C CYS A 58 4.54 -5.10 7.19
N VAL A 59 4.42 -6.35 7.64
CA VAL A 59 4.93 -7.52 6.93
C VAL A 59 3.79 -8.50 6.68
N ILE A 60 3.68 -8.99 5.45
CA ILE A 60 2.83 -10.12 5.09
C ILE A 60 3.69 -11.36 5.07
N HIS A 61 3.32 -12.36 5.86
CA HIS A 61 4.01 -13.64 5.88
C HIS A 61 3.36 -14.66 4.94
N GLY A 62 4.19 -15.51 4.34
CA GLY A 62 3.75 -16.75 3.71
C GLY A 62 2.87 -16.59 2.46
N HIS A 63 3.09 -15.54 1.65
CA HIS A 63 2.32 -15.37 0.42
C HIS A 63 2.90 -16.21 -0.73
N ALA A 64 2.07 -17.08 -1.30
CA ALA A 64 2.44 -17.91 -2.45
C ALA A 64 2.56 -17.04 -3.72
N ARG A 65 3.73 -17.06 -4.37
CA ARG A 65 4.04 -16.25 -5.57
C ARG A 65 3.20 -16.60 -6.79
N ALA A 66 2.63 -17.80 -6.83
CA ALA A 66 1.74 -18.26 -7.91
C ALA A 66 0.31 -17.69 -7.82
N GLN A 67 0.04 -16.80 -6.85
CA GLN A 67 -1.24 -16.12 -6.73
C GLN A 67 -1.29 -14.82 -7.54
N SER A 68 -2.50 -14.34 -7.79
CA SER A 68 -2.72 -13.04 -8.44
C SER A 68 -2.06 -11.93 -7.64
N VAL A 69 -1.41 -10.98 -8.34
CA VAL A 69 -0.87 -9.76 -7.73
C VAL A 69 -1.94 -8.96 -6.97
N TRP A 70 -3.20 -9.03 -7.42
CA TRP A 70 -4.32 -8.40 -6.73
C TRP A 70 -4.61 -9.05 -5.38
N ALA A 71 -4.38 -10.36 -5.23
CA ALA A 71 -4.54 -11.04 -3.94
C ALA A 71 -3.47 -10.59 -2.93
N LEU A 72 -2.24 -10.31 -3.40
CA LEU A 72 -1.20 -9.69 -2.57
C LEU A 72 -1.58 -8.27 -2.17
N LEU A 73 -2.12 -7.47 -3.10
CA LEU A 73 -2.58 -6.12 -2.82
C LEU A 73 -3.73 -6.11 -1.81
N VAL A 74 -4.70 -7.01 -1.92
CA VAL A 74 -5.81 -7.15 -0.94
C VAL A 74 -5.25 -7.40 0.46
N LYS A 75 -4.34 -8.37 0.61
CA LYS A 75 -3.71 -8.66 1.91
C LYS A 75 -2.93 -7.45 2.45
N ALA A 76 -2.21 -6.74 1.57
CA ALA A 76 -1.51 -5.52 1.95
C ALA A 76 -2.46 -4.44 2.43
N SER A 77 -3.55 -4.20 1.70
CA SER A 77 -4.61 -3.25 2.07
C SER A 77 -5.26 -3.61 3.41
N GLU A 78 -5.58 -4.88 3.63
CA GLU A 78 -6.13 -5.34 4.91
C GLU A 78 -5.15 -5.09 6.07
N GLU A 79 -3.86 -5.33 5.86
CA GLU A 79 -2.87 -5.20 6.93
C GLU A 79 -2.55 -3.76 7.28
N ILE A 80 -2.47 -2.86 6.29
CA ILE A 80 -2.28 -1.42 6.56
C ILE A 80 -3.48 -0.81 7.31
N MET A 81 -4.69 -1.35 7.12
CA MET A 81 -5.90 -0.88 7.81
C MET A 81 -5.96 -1.31 9.27
N LYS A 82 -5.26 -2.39 9.66
CA LYS A 82 -5.17 -2.88 11.04
C LYS A 82 -3.99 -2.30 11.82
N THR A 83 -2.90 -2.01 11.12
CA THR A 83 -1.69 -1.45 11.72
C THR A 83 -1.98 -0.03 12.19
N ASP A 84 -1.31 0.49 13.21
CA ASP A 84 -1.38 1.91 13.55
C ASP A 84 -0.47 2.76 12.64
N SER A 85 -0.59 4.08 12.68
CA SER A 85 0.38 4.96 12.02
C SER A 85 1.70 4.97 12.78
N ILE A 86 2.81 5.02 12.05
CA ILE A 86 4.12 5.30 12.65
C ILE A 86 4.26 6.82 12.72
N GLU A 87 4.53 7.38 13.91
CA GLU A 87 4.90 8.80 14.02
C GLU A 87 6.28 9.03 13.38
N PRO A 88 6.48 10.17 12.68
CA PRO A 88 7.76 10.53 12.07
C PRO A 88 8.87 10.82 13.09
#